data_AF-K0DI03-F1
#
_entry.id   AF-K0DI03-F1
#
_cell.length_a   1.000
_cell.length_b   1.000
_cell.length_c   1.000
_cell.angle_alpha   90.00
_cell.angle_beta   90.00
_cell.angle_gamma   90.00
#
_symmetry.space_group_name_H-M   'P 1'
#
loop_
_entity.id
_entity.type
_entity.pdbx_description
1 polymer ?
#
loop_
_entity_poly.entity_id
_entity_poly.type
_entity_poly.pdbx_seq_one_letter_code
_entity_poly.pdbx_strand_id
1 'polypeptide(L)'
;MRLAKAEKQFVENLRYNHKVSRIDIAVFGFSRGATLARAFVNRLLKKCAMKDGVPHWPCPSAVDGESAPLHIRFLGLFDTVESVGLPAHDLSGMGLQVPIQVERCLHFVAGHELRACFPLTPVRGSAGTYEEIVLPGMHSDVGGGYRPGEQARSDLLPRIALNRMRLEAAISGVPFIAPKLADKKINDLFEYDEDVKTLFDEYTGTVGTTGTLEQQVFAHMCLYYGWLKARFGQRPSDIYKDASSTDPGSQAQLERIKQFHESMKIDIDTMNWRAYLTQLWNSDRGEYERTVSTAGGDAEMNKPLSDEQRGYWNAWLSPPALSSGLLRLFDQYVHDSRAGFLRIDSSGYLRPRQVIDVSGVHAPAAQTVTGPMPIAPTVGRQCTALSETVI
;
A
#
# COMPACT_ATOMS: atom_id res chain seq x y z
N MET A 1 -3.43 0.40 23.90
CA MET A 1 -3.90 -0.93 24.38
C MET A 1 -3.21 -2.11 23.66
N ARG A 2 -3.29 -2.26 22.33
CA ARG A 2 -2.72 -3.44 21.61
C ARG A 2 -1.20 -3.61 21.75
N LEU A 3 -0.43 -2.52 21.60
CA LEU A 3 1.03 -2.55 21.74
C LEU A 3 1.48 -2.98 23.14
N ALA A 4 0.90 -2.40 24.18
CA ALA A 4 1.16 -2.79 25.57
C ALA A 4 0.78 -4.27 25.84
N LYS A 5 -0.30 -4.76 25.22
CA LYS A 5 -0.68 -6.17 25.29
C LYS A 5 0.39 -7.07 24.65
N ALA A 6 0.91 -6.71 23.48
CA ALA A 6 1.97 -7.48 22.81
C ALA A 6 3.26 -7.53 23.65
N GLU A 7 3.67 -6.40 24.23
CA GLU A 7 4.83 -6.34 25.14
C GLU A 7 4.62 -7.21 26.38
N LYS A 8 3.43 -7.14 26.99
CA LYS A 8 3.09 -7.96 28.15
C LYS A 8 3.15 -9.45 27.81
N GLN A 9 2.53 -9.85 26.70
CA GLN A 9 2.53 -11.25 26.24
C GLN A 9 3.94 -11.75 25.93
N PHE A 10 4.79 -10.92 25.31
CA PHE A 10 6.19 -11.27 25.07
C PHE A 10 6.93 -11.60 26.38
N VAL A 11 6.82 -10.73 27.38
CA VAL A 11 7.44 -10.94 28.69
C VAL A 11 6.86 -12.17 29.41
N GLU A 12 5.54 -12.34 29.38
CA GLU A 12 4.88 -13.47 30.03
C GLU A 12 5.28 -14.81 29.40
N ASN A 13 5.34 -14.88 28.07
CA ASN A 13 5.73 -16.11 27.37
C ASN A 13 7.17 -16.53 27.68
N LEU A 14 8.09 -15.57 27.83
CA LEU A 14 9.48 -15.88 28.19
C LEU A 14 9.61 -16.52 29.59
N ARG A 15 8.69 -16.23 30.52
CA ARG A 15 8.73 -16.78 31.90
C ARG A 15 8.53 -18.30 31.96
N TYR A 16 7.87 -18.88 30.96
CA TYR A 16 7.63 -20.33 30.88
C TYR A 16 8.79 -21.10 30.25
N ASN A 17 9.85 -20.40 29.83
CA ASN A 17 11.03 -21.00 29.22
C ASN A 17 12.18 -21.10 30.24
N HIS A 18 12.98 -22.15 30.12
CA HIS A 18 14.17 -22.40 30.94
C HIS A 18 15.40 -22.56 30.05
N LYS A 19 16.57 -22.12 30.53
CA LYS A 19 17.85 -22.18 29.80
C LYS A 19 17.77 -21.51 28.42
N VAL A 20 17.24 -20.30 28.37
CA VAL A 20 17.08 -19.53 27.14
C VAL A 20 18.46 -19.15 26.59
N SER A 21 18.85 -19.72 25.45
CA SER A 21 20.12 -19.41 24.79
C SER A 21 20.03 -18.27 23.77
N ARG A 22 18.83 -18.03 23.21
CA ARG A 22 18.54 -16.99 22.22
C ARG A 22 17.04 -16.70 22.16
N ILE A 23 16.68 -15.47 21.78
CA ILE A 23 15.30 -15.06 21.49
C ILE A 23 15.23 -14.58 20.04
N ASP A 24 14.52 -15.32 19.19
CA ASP A 24 14.23 -14.92 17.80
C ASP A 24 12.82 -14.32 17.72
N ILE A 25 12.70 -13.14 17.12
CA ILE A 25 11.44 -12.40 17.00
C ILE A 25 11.13 -12.15 15.53
N ALA A 26 9.93 -12.52 15.12
CA ALA A 26 9.32 -12.07 13.88
C ALA A 26 8.01 -11.33 14.19
N VAL A 27 7.79 -10.19 13.53
CA VAL A 27 6.62 -9.34 13.79
C VAL A 27 5.93 -9.06 12.47
N PHE A 28 4.62 -9.22 12.46
CA PHE A 28 3.78 -8.93 11.29
C PHE A 28 2.74 -7.88 11.65
N GLY A 29 2.44 -7.00 10.71
CA GLY A 29 1.39 -6.00 10.90
C GLY A 29 0.80 -5.52 9.60
N PHE A 30 -0.51 -5.25 9.63
CA PHE A 30 -1.26 -4.64 8.54
C PHE A 30 -1.87 -3.32 9.01
N SER A 31 -1.82 -2.27 8.17
CA SER A 31 -2.46 -0.98 8.44
C SER A 31 -1.88 -0.33 9.69
N ARG A 32 -2.74 0.13 10.61
CA ARG A 32 -2.33 0.57 11.96
C ARG A 32 -1.61 -0.54 12.73
N GLY A 33 -1.87 -1.81 12.45
CA GLY A 33 -1.11 -2.93 13.01
C GLY A 33 0.35 -2.95 12.57
N ALA A 34 0.66 -2.52 11.34
CA ALA A 34 2.03 -2.34 10.85
C ALA A 34 2.74 -1.21 11.62
N THR A 35 2.04 -0.11 11.89
CA THR A 35 2.53 0.97 12.76
C THR A 35 2.87 0.45 14.16
N LEU A 36 1.99 -0.38 14.74
CA LEU A 36 2.25 -1.00 16.04
C LEU A 36 3.41 -2.01 15.99
N ALA A 37 3.59 -2.76 14.89
CA ALA A 37 4.70 -3.69 14.71
C ALA A 37 6.05 -2.95 14.69
N ARG A 38 6.15 -1.86 13.93
CA ARG A 38 7.34 -0.98 13.89
C ARG A 38 7.65 -0.40 15.27
N ALA A 39 6.64 0.12 15.96
CA ALA A 39 6.78 0.65 17.32
C ALA A 39 7.17 -0.44 18.35
N PHE A 40 6.64 -1.65 18.20
CA PHE A 40 6.97 -2.79 19.06
C PHE A 40 8.45 -3.15 18.97
N VAL A 41 8.99 -3.30 17.77
CA VAL A 41 10.41 -3.60 17.55
C VAL A 41 11.29 -2.50 18.18
N ASN A 42 11.00 -1.23 17.92
CA ASN A 42 11.76 -0.12 18.48
C ASN A 42 11.71 -0.10 20.03
N ARG A 43 10.54 -0.36 20.63
CA ARG A 43 10.39 -0.38 22.09
C ARG A 43 11.05 -1.59 22.75
N LEU A 44 11.11 -2.74 22.07
CA LEU A 44 11.89 -3.89 22.54
C LEU A 44 13.38 -3.58 22.56
N LEU A 45 13.92 -3.05 21.46
CA LEU A 45 15.34 -2.74 21.34
C LEU A 45 15.78 -1.66 22.34
N LYS A 46 14.93 -0.65 22.61
CA LYS A 46 15.18 0.36 23.65
C LYS A 46 15.34 -0.21 25.07
N LYS A 47 14.83 -1.43 25.32
CA LYS A 47 14.94 -2.12 26.61
C LYS A 47 16.08 -3.14 26.65
N CYS A 48 16.78 -3.33 25.54
CA CYS A 48 17.92 -4.23 25.46
C CYS A 48 19.22 -3.51 25.86
N ALA A 49 20.15 -4.26 26.45
CA ALA A 49 21.54 -3.82 26.56
C ALA A 49 22.32 -4.34 25.34
N MET A 50 23.27 -3.56 24.82
CA MET A 50 24.15 -4.04 23.76
C MET A 50 25.33 -4.79 24.38
N LYS A 51 25.55 -6.05 23.98
CA LYS A 51 26.75 -6.84 24.30
C LYS A 51 27.37 -7.27 22.97
N ASP A 52 28.63 -6.91 22.72
CA ASP A 52 29.37 -7.25 21.49
C ASP A 52 28.62 -6.96 20.18
N GLY A 53 27.90 -5.84 20.13
CA GLY A 53 27.12 -5.44 18.96
C GLY A 53 25.78 -6.16 18.78
N VAL A 54 25.40 -7.05 19.69
CA VAL A 54 24.11 -7.76 19.69
C VAL A 54 23.21 -7.19 20.80
N PRO A 55 21.90 -6.94 20.54
CA PRO A 55 20.98 -6.56 21.60
C PRO A 55 20.65 -7.77 22.48
N HIS A 56 20.75 -7.62 23.79
CA HIS A 56 20.40 -8.63 24.78
C HIS A 56 19.18 -8.20 25.60
N TRP A 57 18.19 -9.09 25.67
CA TRP A 57 16.99 -8.89 26.45
C TRP A 57 17.16 -9.40 27.89
N PRO A 58 16.79 -8.62 28.93
CA PRO A 58 16.81 -9.09 30.32
C PRO A 58 15.94 -10.34 30.51
N CYS A 59 16.58 -11.45 30.87
CA CYS A 59 15.97 -12.76 30.91
C CYS A 59 16.63 -13.62 32.00
N PRO A 60 16.07 -13.65 33.23
CA PRO A 60 16.64 -14.44 34.33
C PRO A 60 16.70 -15.95 34.06
N SER A 61 15.90 -16.44 33.10
CA SER A 61 15.93 -17.83 32.66
C SER A 61 16.94 -18.10 31.54
N ALA A 62 17.74 -17.10 31.15
CA ALA A 62 18.83 -17.27 30.20
C ALA A 62 19.94 -18.18 30.72
N VAL A 63 20.79 -18.67 29.82
CA VAL A 63 21.91 -19.55 30.17
C VAL A 63 22.90 -18.87 31.14
N ASP A 64 23.13 -17.57 30.98
CA ASP A 64 23.99 -16.78 31.88
C ASP A 64 23.26 -16.29 33.15
N GLY A 65 21.96 -16.58 33.27
CA GLY A 65 21.11 -16.14 34.39
C GLY A 65 20.71 -14.66 34.35
N GLU A 66 21.11 -13.90 33.32
CA GLU A 66 20.90 -12.45 33.26
C GLU A 66 20.16 -12.01 31.99
N SER A 67 20.66 -12.36 30.81
CA SER A 67 20.10 -11.89 29.54
C SER A 67 20.37 -12.82 28.37
N ALA A 68 19.45 -12.85 27.42
CA ALA A 68 19.58 -13.65 26.20
C ALA A 68 19.78 -12.74 24.98
N PRO A 69 20.62 -13.12 24.00
CA PRO A 69 20.72 -12.40 22.73
C PRO A 69 19.38 -12.42 22.01
N LEU A 70 18.97 -11.26 21.49
CA LEU A 70 17.69 -11.02 20.85
C LEU A 70 17.92 -10.70 19.36
N HIS A 71 17.22 -11.41 18.49
CA HIS A 71 17.33 -11.26 17.04
C HIS A 71 15.97 -10.89 16.46
N ILE A 72 15.88 -9.76 15.75
CA ILE A 72 14.68 -9.42 15.00
C ILE A 72 14.84 -9.99 13.58
N ARG A 73 14.40 -11.24 13.42
CA ARG A 73 14.54 -12.01 12.18
C ARG A 73 13.80 -11.39 11.01
N PHE A 74 12.56 -10.98 11.27
CA PHE A 74 11.67 -10.54 10.20
C PHE A 74 10.65 -9.51 10.68
N LEU A 75 10.52 -8.42 9.92
CA LEU A 75 9.47 -7.42 10.09
C LEU A 75 8.62 -7.38 8.80
N GLY A 76 7.47 -8.04 8.83
CA GLY A 76 6.54 -8.13 7.70
C GLY A 76 5.42 -7.09 7.81
N LEU A 77 5.36 -6.15 6.87
CA LEU A 77 4.43 -5.03 6.89
C LEU A 77 3.51 -5.07 5.67
N PHE A 78 2.22 -4.83 5.91
CA PHE A 78 1.24 -4.59 4.87
C PHE A 78 0.68 -3.18 5.03
N ASP A 79 0.87 -2.38 4.00
CA ASP A 79 0.32 -1.05 3.76
C ASP A 79 0.20 -0.21 5.03
N THR A 80 1.34 0.16 5.62
CA THR A 80 1.39 0.89 6.89
C THR A 80 0.63 2.20 6.80
N VAL A 81 -0.32 2.40 7.71
CA VAL A 81 -1.09 3.64 7.85
C VAL A 81 -0.96 4.12 9.29
N GLU A 82 -0.42 5.32 9.45
CA GLU A 82 -0.44 6.03 10.72
C GLU A 82 -1.87 6.42 11.11
N SER A 83 -2.16 6.51 12.41
CA SER A 83 -3.49 6.89 12.89
C SER A 83 -3.71 8.39 12.70
N VAL A 84 -3.98 8.83 11.48
CA VAL A 84 -4.45 10.19 11.20
C VAL A 84 -5.98 10.15 11.18
N GLY A 85 -6.65 10.88 12.09
CA GLY A 85 -8.13 10.95 12.17
C GLY A 85 -8.73 10.90 13.59
N LEU A 86 -7.92 10.65 14.61
CA LEU A 86 -8.16 11.09 15.98
C LEU A 86 -7.05 12.10 16.31
N PRO A 87 -7.17 12.98 17.33
CA PRO A 87 -6.01 13.66 17.90
C PRO A 87 -5.13 12.59 18.57
N ALA A 88 -4.49 11.75 17.75
CA ALA A 88 -3.41 10.89 18.14
C ALA A 88 -2.22 11.81 18.23
N HIS A 89 -1.93 12.20 19.48
CA HIS A 89 -0.68 12.74 19.96
C HIS A 89 0.45 12.50 18.95
N ASP A 90 1.07 13.60 18.54
CA ASP A 90 2.47 13.68 18.15
C ASP A 90 3.17 12.30 18.11
N LEU A 91 3.14 11.65 16.94
CA LEU A 91 3.76 10.34 16.74
C LEU A 91 5.29 10.42 16.77
N SER A 92 5.86 11.64 16.92
CA SER A 92 7.28 11.88 17.17
C SER A 92 7.67 11.27 18.53
N GLY A 93 7.96 9.98 18.51
CA GLY A 93 8.26 9.21 19.72
C GLY A 93 7.87 7.73 19.64
N MET A 94 6.96 7.36 18.74
CA MET A 94 6.57 5.95 18.57
C MET A 94 7.69 5.07 18.01
N GLY A 95 8.69 5.67 17.36
CA GLY A 95 9.81 4.94 16.75
C GLY A 95 9.32 4.06 15.62
N LEU A 96 9.06 4.67 14.46
CA LEU A 96 8.55 3.96 13.28
C LEU A 96 9.66 3.62 12.29
N GLN A 97 10.89 4.09 12.47
CA GLN A 97 12.02 3.68 11.65
C GLN A 97 12.28 2.18 11.80
N VAL A 98 12.72 1.51 10.74
CA VAL A 98 13.22 0.13 10.81
C VAL A 98 14.64 0.17 11.38
N PRO A 99 14.89 -0.39 12.58
CA PRO A 99 16.22 -0.35 13.20
C PRO A 99 17.23 -1.24 12.47
N ILE A 100 18.53 -0.92 12.58
CA ILE A 100 19.62 -1.70 11.98
C ILE A 100 19.67 -3.15 12.47
N GLN A 101 19.11 -3.43 13.65
CA GLN A 101 19.03 -4.77 14.23
C GLN A 101 17.94 -5.66 13.60
N VAL A 102 17.14 -5.12 12.68
CA VAL A 102 16.17 -5.91 11.89
C VAL A 102 16.91 -6.57 10.74
N GLU A 103 16.99 -7.90 10.76
CA GLU A 103 17.72 -8.68 9.75
C GLU A 103 17.05 -8.56 8.37
N ARG A 104 15.71 -8.54 8.33
CA ARG A 104 14.92 -8.39 7.11
C ARG A 104 13.60 -7.67 7.38
N CYS A 105 13.38 -6.55 6.70
CA CYS A 105 12.07 -5.90 6.62
C CYS A 105 11.49 -6.02 5.22
N LEU A 106 10.24 -6.43 5.10
CA LEU A 106 9.48 -6.45 3.84
C LEU A 106 8.18 -5.69 4.02
N HIS A 107 7.94 -4.68 3.20
CA HIS A 107 6.73 -3.87 3.26
C HIS A 107 6.00 -3.90 1.92
N PHE A 108 4.79 -4.48 1.89
CA PHE A 108 3.89 -4.38 0.75
C PHE A 108 3.05 -3.12 0.80
N VAL A 109 2.93 -2.42 -0.30
CA VAL A 109 2.19 -1.16 -0.44
C VAL A 109 1.05 -1.32 -1.43
N ALA A 110 -0.13 -0.80 -1.10
CA ALA A 110 -1.26 -0.77 -2.02
C ALA A 110 -1.09 0.32 -3.08
N GLY A 111 -1.03 -0.09 -4.36
CA GLY A 111 -0.83 0.81 -5.49
C GLY A 111 -2.05 1.64 -5.88
N HIS A 112 -3.25 1.26 -5.43
CA HIS A 112 -4.50 1.94 -5.84
C HIS A 112 -5.26 2.60 -4.69
N GLU A 113 -4.75 2.61 -3.45
CA GLU A 113 -5.52 3.19 -2.33
C GLU A 113 -5.71 4.71 -2.47
N LEU A 114 -6.98 5.14 -2.45
CA LEU A 114 -7.40 6.51 -2.75
C LEU A 114 -7.77 7.35 -1.52
N ARG A 115 -8.08 6.72 -0.38
CA ARG A 115 -8.70 7.41 0.75
C ARG A 115 -7.70 8.31 1.46
N ALA A 116 -8.07 9.57 1.69
CA ALA A 116 -7.24 10.52 2.44
C ALA A 116 -7.06 10.13 3.91
N CYS A 117 -7.96 9.32 4.48
CA CYS A 117 -7.80 8.77 5.82
C CYS A 117 -6.87 7.55 5.91
N PHE A 118 -6.26 7.13 4.79
CA PHE A 118 -5.29 6.04 4.70
C PHE A 118 -3.96 6.49 4.08
N PRO A 119 -3.33 7.56 4.59
CA PRO A 119 -2.02 7.97 4.12
C PRO A 119 -1.00 6.85 4.36
N LEU A 120 -0.14 6.61 3.37
CA LEU A 120 0.92 5.62 3.46
C LEU A 120 2.07 6.16 4.31
N THR A 121 2.56 5.35 5.24
CA THR A 121 3.83 5.61 5.92
C THR A 121 4.90 4.66 5.39
N PRO A 122 5.83 5.11 4.52
CA PRO A 122 6.85 4.25 3.94
C PRO A 122 7.89 3.83 4.98
N VAL A 123 8.76 2.90 4.60
CA VAL A 123 9.93 2.50 5.40
C VAL A 123 11.22 3.19 4.96
N ARG A 124 11.18 4.02 3.91
CA ARG A 124 12.35 4.79 3.45
C ARG A 124 12.93 5.69 4.54
N GLY A 125 14.25 5.90 4.48
CA GLY A 125 14.99 6.64 5.50
C GLY A 125 15.30 5.84 6.77
N SER A 126 14.90 4.56 6.83
CA SER A 126 15.26 3.66 7.92
C SER A 126 16.72 3.22 7.84
N ALA A 127 17.33 2.95 9.01
CA ALA A 127 18.71 2.48 9.10
C ALA A 127 18.84 0.99 8.76
N GLY A 128 17.82 0.16 9.04
CA GLY A 128 17.82 -1.27 8.74
C GLY A 128 17.60 -1.59 7.28
N THR A 129 17.88 -2.84 6.91
CA THR A 129 17.62 -3.34 5.56
C THR A 129 16.13 -3.56 5.35
N TYR A 130 15.58 -2.97 4.28
CA TYR A 130 14.19 -3.12 3.90
C TYR A 130 14.04 -3.31 2.39
N GLU A 131 12.92 -3.92 2.01
CA GLU A 131 12.40 -3.89 0.66
C GLU A 131 10.94 -3.42 0.73
N GLU A 132 10.57 -2.54 -0.19
CA GLU A 132 9.22 -2.02 -0.31
C GLU A 132 8.73 -2.37 -1.72
N ILE A 133 7.59 -3.08 -1.81
CA ILE A 133 7.03 -3.55 -3.08
C ILE A 133 5.60 -3.03 -3.20
N VAL A 134 5.31 -2.29 -4.27
CA VAL A 134 3.95 -1.86 -4.61
C VAL A 134 3.21 -3.01 -5.29
N LEU A 135 2.01 -3.33 -4.80
CA LEU A 135 1.17 -4.40 -5.30
C LEU A 135 -0.15 -3.86 -5.86
N PRO A 136 -0.76 -4.53 -6.87
CA PRO A 136 -2.08 -4.18 -7.33
C PRO A 136 -3.10 -4.28 -6.20
N GLY A 137 -3.96 -3.29 -6.11
CA GLY A 137 -5.14 -3.30 -5.27
C GLY A 137 -5.22 -2.14 -4.29
N MET A 138 -6.34 -2.08 -3.59
CA MET A 138 -6.59 -1.19 -2.46
C MET A 138 -5.92 -1.70 -1.18
N HIS A 139 -6.04 -0.94 -0.09
CA HIS A 139 -5.46 -1.28 1.22
C HIS A 139 -5.70 -2.73 1.66
N SER A 140 -6.95 -3.21 1.56
CA SER A 140 -7.33 -4.57 1.97
C SER A 140 -7.16 -5.62 0.86
N ASP A 141 -6.92 -5.21 -0.39
CA ASP A 141 -6.51 -6.15 -1.46
C ASP A 141 -5.05 -6.58 -1.29
N VAL A 142 -4.25 -5.78 -0.56
CA VAL A 142 -2.88 -6.12 -0.18
C VAL A 142 -2.81 -6.77 1.20
N GLY A 143 -3.46 -6.17 2.21
CA GLY A 143 -3.40 -6.66 3.59
C GLY A 143 -4.40 -7.76 3.95
N GLY A 144 -5.39 -8.00 3.09
CA GLY A 144 -6.54 -8.86 3.37
C GLY A 144 -7.62 -8.15 4.20
N GLY A 145 -8.87 -8.60 4.06
CA GLY A 145 -9.98 -8.12 4.89
C GLY A 145 -11.32 -7.98 4.18
N TYR A 146 -11.33 -7.95 2.83
CA TYR A 146 -12.55 -8.09 2.06
C TYR A 146 -13.10 -9.50 2.18
N ARG A 147 -14.43 -9.63 2.24
CA ARG A 147 -15.11 -10.93 2.23
C ARG A 147 -15.25 -11.46 0.81
N PRO A 148 -15.30 -12.79 0.60
CA PRO A 148 -15.67 -13.34 -0.69
C PRO A 148 -17.01 -12.76 -1.17
N GLY A 149 -17.04 -12.23 -2.39
CA GLY A 149 -18.21 -11.61 -3.01
C GLY A 149 -18.48 -10.17 -2.59
N GLU A 150 -17.67 -9.59 -1.69
CA GLU A 150 -17.80 -8.17 -1.35
C GLU A 150 -17.57 -7.30 -2.60
N GLN A 151 -18.47 -6.36 -2.84
CA GLN A 151 -18.50 -5.56 -4.07
C GLN A 151 -18.54 -6.40 -5.36
N ALA A 152 -19.11 -7.61 -5.29
CA ALA A 152 -19.11 -8.60 -6.37
C ALA A 152 -17.69 -8.96 -6.87
N ARG A 153 -16.72 -9.03 -5.95
CA ARG A 153 -15.34 -9.40 -6.24
C ARG A 153 -14.84 -10.54 -5.38
N SER A 154 -13.80 -11.19 -5.87
CA SER A 154 -13.12 -12.30 -5.22
C SER A 154 -12.11 -11.80 -4.19
N ASP A 155 -11.92 -12.56 -3.11
CA ASP A 155 -10.93 -12.30 -2.06
C ASP A 155 -9.59 -13.03 -2.31
N LEU A 156 -9.36 -13.55 -3.52
CA LEU A 156 -8.17 -14.34 -3.84
C LEU A 156 -6.91 -13.51 -4.07
N LEU A 157 -7.01 -12.27 -4.56
CA LEU A 157 -5.85 -11.40 -4.82
C LEU A 157 -4.93 -11.19 -3.61
N PRO A 158 -5.43 -10.82 -2.40
CA PRO A 158 -4.56 -10.68 -1.21
C PRO A 158 -3.82 -11.96 -0.82
N ARG A 159 -4.27 -13.14 -1.29
CA ARG A 159 -3.63 -14.42 -0.98
C ARG A 159 -2.28 -14.58 -1.69
N ILE A 160 -2.05 -13.86 -2.79
CA ILE A 160 -0.73 -13.78 -3.44
C ILE A 160 0.26 -13.06 -2.52
N ALA A 161 -0.12 -11.89 -2.01
CA ALA A 161 0.69 -11.13 -1.05
C ALA A 161 0.92 -11.92 0.24
N LEU A 162 -0.11 -12.58 0.78
CA LEU A 162 -0.01 -13.44 1.96
C LEU A 162 1.02 -14.57 1.75
N ASN A 163 0.96 -15.28 0.62
CA ASN A 163 1.90 -16.35 0.33
C ASN A 163 3.34 -15.84 0.16
N ARG A 164 3.53 -14.71 -0.54
CA ARG A 164 4.86 -14.10 -0.69
C ARG A 164 5.43 -13.71 0.67
N MET A 165 4.65 -13.05 1.53
CA MET A 165 5.07 -12.67 2.89
C MET A 165 5.49 -13.90 3.72
N ARG A 166 4.68 -14.97 3.68
CA ARG A 166 4.97 -16.22 4.39
C ARG A 166 6.28 -16.85 3.91
N LEU A 167 6.49 -16.90 2.59
CA LEU A 167 7.71 -17.48 2.00
C LEU A 167 8.96 -16.67 2.36
N GLU A 168 8.91 -15.34 2.26
CA GLU A 168 10.01 -14.44 2.61
C GLU A 168 10.38 -14.54 4.09
N ALA A 169 9.37 -14.61 4.96
CA ALA A 169 9.58 -14.84 6.38
C ALA A 169 10.17 -16.24 6.66
N ALA A 170 9.70 -17.29 5.98
CA ALA A 170 10.26 -18.63 6.13
C ALA A 170 11.73 -18.70 5.68
N ILE A 171 12.09 -18.01 4.58
CA ILE A 171 13.48 -17.86 4.12
C ILE A 171 14.32 -17.14 5.19
N SER A 172 13.73 -16.20 5.92
CA SER A 172 14.35 -15.50 7.05
C SER A 172 14.34 -16.28 8.37
N GLY A 173 14.02 -17.58 8.33
CA GLY A 173 14.09 -18.49 9.48
C GLY A 173 12.85 -18.49 10.38
N VAL A 174 11.73 -17.90 9.95
CA VAL A 174 10.47 -17.96 10.71
C VAL A 174 9.84 -19.36 10.55
N PRO A 175 9.55 -20.07 11.65
CA PRO A 175 9.09 -21.46 11.59
C PRO A 175 7.58 -21.52 11.27
N PHE A 176 7.23 -21.42 9.98
CA PHE A 176 5.87 -21.66 9.53
C PHE A 176 5.63 -23.13 9.18
N ILE A 177 4.47 -23.63 9.60
CA ILE A 177 3.91 -24.88 9.07
C ILE A 177 3.49 -24.60 7.63
N ALA A 178 3.90 -25.45 6.69
CA ALA A 178 3.45 -25.34 5.31
C ALA A 178 1.92 -25.43 5.25
N PRO A 179 1.20 -24.57 4.49
CA PRO A 179 -0.27 -24.56 4.48
C PRO A 179 -0.89 -25.95 4.23
N LYS A 180 -0.31 -26.73 3.31
CA LYS A 180 -0.73 -28.11 2.99
C LYS A 180 -0.66 -29.10 4.15
N LEU A 181 0.12 -28.78 5.20
CA LEU A 181 0.25 -29.58 6.42
C LEU A 181 -0.59 -29.02 7.58
N ALA A 182 -1.19 -27.84 7.41
CA ALA A 182 -2.11 -27.27 8.38
C ALA A 182 -3.51 -27.88 8.24
N ASP A 183 -4.41 -27.55 9.19
CA ASP A 183 -5.81 -27.92 9.03
C ASP A 183 -6.43 -27.26 7.79
N LYS A 184 -7.54 -27.84 7.30
CA LYS A 184 -8.19 -27.38 6.06
C LYS A 184 -8.53 -25.88 6.10
N LYS A 185 -9.00 -25.38 7.24
CA LYS A 185 -9.43 -23.98 7.36
C LYS A 185 -8.23 -23.04 7.21
N ILE A 186 -7.08 -23.38 7.77
CA ILE A 186 -5.85 -22.61 7.57
C ILE A 186 -5.37 -22.75 6.14
N ASN A 187 -5.32 -23.97 5.58
CA ASN A 187 -4.90 -24.20 4.20
C ASN A 187 -5.71 -23.34 3.21
N ASP A 188 -7.03 -23.35 3.33
CA ASP A 188 -7.95 -22.62 2.46
C ASP A 188 -7.69 -21.10 2.43
N LEU A 189 -7.06 -20.51 3.48
CA LEU A 189 -6.68 -19.09 3.50
C LEU A 189 -5.50 -18.76 2.59
N PHE A 190 -4.68 -19.75 2.24
CA PHE A 190 -3.51 -19.60 1.37
C PHE A 190 -3.77 -20.04 -0.07
N GLU A 191 -4.87 -20.74 -0.34
CA GLU A 191 -5.22 -21.21 -1.69
C GLU A 191 -5.73 -20.08 -2.58
N TYR A 192 -5.33 -20.07 -3.84
CA TYR A 192 -5.86 -19.22 -4.91
C TYR A 192 -5.77 -19.98 -6.24
N ASP A 193 -6.60 -19.62 -7.22
CA ASP A 193 -6.63 -20.30 -8.52
C ASP A 193 -5.53 -19.82 -9.49
N GLU A 194 -5.27 -20.60 -10.55
CA GLU A 194 -4.28 -20.24 -11.57
C GLU A 194 -4.66 -18.99 -12.37
N ASP A 195 -5.94 -18.67 -12.46
CA ASP A 195 -6.44 -17.53 -13.23
C ASP A 195 -6.03 -16.21 -12.56
N VAL A 196 -6.27 -16.04 -11.25
CA VAL A 196 -5.82 -14.83 -10.53
C VAL A 196 -4.30 -14.68 -10.57
N LYS A 197 -3.55 -15.79 -10.53
CA LYS A 197 -2.09 -15.75 -10.63
C LYS A 197 -1.63 -15.30 -12.02
N THR A 198 -2.23 -15.83 -13.07
CA THR A 198 -1.92 -15.46 -14.45
C THR A 198 -2.20 -13.98 -14.70
N LEU A 199 -3.35 -13.48 -14.23
CA LEU A 199 -3.73 -12.08 -14.35
C LEU A 199 -2.81 -11.16 -13.54
N PHE A 200 -2.39 -11.60 -12.34
CA PHE A 200 -1.41 -10.89 -11.53
C PHE A 200 -0.04 -10.82 -12.21
N ASP A 201 0.41 -11.91 -12.86
CA ASP A 201 1.69 -11.93 -13.57
C ASP A 201 1.66 -11.02 -14.81
N GLU A 202 0.56 -11.02 -15.56
CA GLU A 202 0.35 -10.07 -16.66
C GLU A 202 0.39 -8.62 -16.16
N TYR A 203 -0.29 -8.34 -15.04
CA TYR A 203 -0.30 -7.01 -14.43
C TYR A 203 1.09 -6.57 -14.00
N THR A 204 1.81 -7.41 -13.26
CA THR A 204 3.15 -7.06 -12.76
C THR A 204 4.16 -6.89 -13.91
N GLY A 205 4.05 -7.70 -14.98
CA GLY A 205 4.82 -7.52 -16.20
C GLY A 205 4.48 -6.25 -16.97
N THR A 206 3.24 -5.78 -16.90
CA THR A 206 2.79 -4.57 -17.60
C THR A 206 3.12 -3.28 -16.86
N VAL A 207 2.92 -3.24 -15.53
CA VAL A 207 3.06 -2.00 -14.75
C VAL A 207 4.51 -1.52 -14.69
N GLY A 208 5.48 -2.44 -14.63
CA GLY A 208 6.91 -2.14 -14.56
C GLY A 208 7.30 -1.30 -13.34
N THR A 209 7.76 -1.95 -12.26
CA THR A 209 7.97 -1.28 -10.96
C THR A 209 9.40 -0.77 -10.76
N THR A 210 9.86 0.19 -11.56
CA THR A 210 11.16 0.85 -11.37
C THR A 210 11.00 2.29 -10.91
N GLY A 211 11.95 2.79 -10.11
CA GLY A 211 11.97 4.19 -9.65
C GLY A 211 11.54 4.36 -8.20
N THR A 212 11.20 5.59 -7.83
CA THR A 212 10.75 5.92 -6.47
C THR A 212 9.40 5.28 -6.14
N LEU A 213 9.05 5.22 -4.86
CA LEU A 213 7.74 4.74 -4.40
C LEU A 213 6.59 5.47 -5.09
N GLU A 214 6.65 6.80 -5.17
CA GLU A 214 5.63 7.63 -5.81
C GLU A 214 5.52 7.34 -7.31
N GLN A 215 6.65 7.11 -8.00
CA GLN A 215 6.66 6.73 -9.41
C GLN A 215 6.02 5.36 -9.63
N GLN A 216 6.31 4.40 -8.75
CA GLN A 216 5.68 3.09 -8.79
C GLN A 216 4.17 3.19 -8.53
N VAL A 217 3.73 3.88 -7.48
CA VAL A 217 2.29 4.12 -7.20
C VAL A 217 1.62 4.80 -8.39
N PHE A 218 2.27 5.81 -9.00
CA PHE A 218 1.76 6.46 -10.20
C PHE A 218 1.59 5.50 -11.39
N ALA A 219 2.56 4.62 -11.63
CA ALA A 219 2.45 3.60 -12.69
C ALA A 219 1.25 2.66 -12.48
N HIS A 220 1.02 2.22 -11.24
CA HIS A 220 -0.17 1.45 -10.87
C HIS A 220 -1.46 2.23 -11.15
N MET A 221 -1.50 3.51 -10.77
CA MET A 221 -2.63 4.40 -10.99
C MET A 221 -2.91 4.67 -12.47
N CYS A 222 -1.89 4.72 -13.34
CA CYS A 222 -2.08 4.83 -14.78
C CYS A 222 -2.91 3.66 -15.34
N LEU A 223 -2.60 2.42 -14.93
CA LEU A 223 -3.40 1.27 -15.33
C LEU A 223 -4.82 1.33 -14.75
N TYR A 224 -4.95 1.78 -13.50
CA TYR A 224 -6.26 1.96 -12.87
C TYR A 224 -7.13 2.99 -13.62
N TYR A 225 -6.55 4.06 -14.15
CA TYR A 225 -7.27 5.01 -15.00
C TYR A 225 -7.70 4.43 -16.34
N GLY A 226 -6.89 3.55 -16.93
CA GLY A 226 -7.28 2.79 -18.12
C GLY A 226 -8.53 1.95 -17.86
N TRP A 227 -8.58 1.27 -16.71
CA TRP A 227 -9.75 0.50 -16.29
C TRP A 227 -10.96 1.40 -16.01
N LEU A 228 -10.77 2.46 -15.20
CA LEU A 228 -11.84 3.39 -14.87
C LEU A 228 -12.47 3.97 -16.14
N LYS A 229 -11.67 4.38 -17.14
CA LYS A 229 -12.17 4.91 -18.41
C LYS A 229 -12.89 3.86 -19.26
N ALA A 230 -12.39 2.62 -19.28
CA ALA A 230 -13.04 1.52 -19.97
C ALA A 230 -14.39 1.11 -19.34
N ARG A 231 -14.60 1.40 -18.05
CA ARG A 231 -15.82 1.10 -17.30
C ARG A 231 -16.67 2.33 -16.98
N PHE A 232 -16.17 3.53 -17.24
CA PHE A 232 -16.86 4.78 -16.93
C PHE A 232 -18.18 4.85 -17.69
N GLY A 233 -19.26 5.23 -16.99
CA GLY A 233 -20.61 5.32 -17.57
C GLY A 233 -21.32 3.98 -17.77
N GLN A 234 -20.65 2.85 -17.57
CA GLN A 234 -21.32 1.55 -17.51
C GLN A 234 -21.89 1.32 -16.11
N ARG A 235 -23.00 0.57 -16.01
CA ARG A 235 -23.55 0.22 -14.70
C ARG A 235 -22.67 -0.87 -14.08
N PRO A 236 -22.21 -0.72 -12.82
CA PRO A 236 -21.51 -1.78 -12.09
C PRO A 236 -22.21 -3.14 -12.19
N SER A 237 -23.54 -3.18 -12.06
CA SER A 237 -24.32 -4.42 -12.20
C SER A 237 -24.15 -5.13 -13.55
N ASP A 238 -23.88 -4.40 -14.63
CA ASP A 238 -23.68 -4.98 -15.96
C ASP A 238 -22.25 -5.51 -16.12
N ILE A 239 -21.28 -4.85 -15.48
CA ILE A 239 -19.87 -5.26 -15.44
C ILE A 239 -19.71 -6.54 -14.60
N TYR A 240 -20.40 -6.60 -13.47
CA TYR A 240 -20.26 -7.67 -12.47
C TYR A 240 -21.39 -8.70 -12.53
N LYS A 241 -22.17 -8.75 -13.62
CA LYS A 241 -23.32 -9.65 -13.77
C LYS A 241 -22.97 -11.14 -13.59
N ASP A 242 -21.75 -11.51 -13.98
CA ASP A 242 -21.23 -12.88 -13.93
C ASP A 242 -20.46 -13.14 -12.61
N ALA A 243 -20.10 -12.08 -11.89
CA ALA A 243 -19.53 -12.17 -10.56
C ALA A 243 -20.67 -12.43 -9.57
N SER A 244 -20.98 -13.71 -9.43
CA SER A 244 -22.01 -14.29 -8.57
C SER A 244 -22.24 -13.54 -7.27
N SER A 245 -23.25 -12.68 -7.26
CA SER A 245 -23.85 -12.21 -6.02
C SER A 245 -25.27 -11.69 -6.27
N THR A 246 -26.23 -12.60 -6.19
CA THR A 246 -27.64 -12.26 -5.95
C THR A 246 -27.90 -11.80 -4.50
N ASP A 247 -26.85 -11.62 -3.69
CA ASP A 247 -26.96 -11.10 -2.33
C ASP A 247 -27.34 -9.60 -2.32
N PRO A 248 -28.38 -9.20 -1.57
CA PRO A 248 -28.80 -7.81 -1.44
C PRO A 248 -27.71 -6.86 -0.90
N GLY A 249 -26.80 -7.36 -0.06
CA GLY A 249 -25.69 -6.57 0.50
C GLY A 249 -24.71 -6.12 -0.59
N SER A 250 -24.40 -7.01 -1.53
CA SER A 250 -23.53 -6.69 -2.67
C SER A 250 -24.20 -5.75 -3.67
N GLN A 251 -25.50 -5.89 -3.94
CA GLN A 251 -26.21 -4.95 -4.81
C GLN A 251 -26.17 -3.52 -4.26
N ALA A 252 -26.35 -3.35 -2.94
CA ALA A 252 -26.22 -2.05 -2.30
C ALA A 252 -24.78 -1.49 -2.38
N GLN A 253 -23.76 -2.35 -2.34
CA GLN A 253 -22.37 -1.95 -2.54
C GLN A 253 -22.11 -1.50 -3.98
N LEU A 254 -22.64 -2.21 -4.98
CA LEU A 254 -22.52 -1.85 -6.38
C LEU A 254 -23.20 -0.52 -6.71
N GLU A 255 -24.37 -0.23 -6.12
CA GLU A 255 -25.01 1.07 -6.29
C GLU A 255 -24.19 2.20 -5.64
N ARG A 256 -23.52 1.95 -4.51
CA ARG A 256 -22.58 2.92 -3.94
C ARG A 256 -21.38 3.18 -4.84
N ILE A 257 -20.80 2.16 -5.46
CA ILE A 257 -19.72 2.31 -6.46
C ILE A 257 -20.21 3.19 -7.61
N LYS A 258 -21.42 2.92 -8.12
CA LYS A 258 -22.03 3.72 -9.19
C LYS A 258 -22.15 5.19 -8.80
N GLN A 259 -22.70 5.47 -7.61
CA GLN A 259 -22.83 6.84 -7.08
C GLN A 259 -21.46 7.54 -6.98
N PHE A 260 -20.41 6.83 -6.60
CA PHE A 260 -19.07 7.39 -6.58
C PHE A 260 -18.49 7.66 -7.96
N HIS A 261 -18.67 6.74 -8.91
CA HIS A 261 -18.27 6.96 -10.30
C HIS A 261 -19.01 8.16 -10.88
N GLU A 262 -20.30 8.34 -10.56
CA GLU A 262 -21.05 9.53 -10.94
C GLU A 262 -20.50 10.80 -10.27
N SER A 263 -20.14 10.72 -8.99
CA SER A 263 -19.51 11.83 -8.26
C SER A 263 -18.11 12.18 -8.77
N MET A 264 -17.44 11.27 -9.49
CA MET A 264 -16.14 11.52 -10.12
C MET A 264 -16.20 12.68 -11.12
N LYS A 265 -17.39 13.01 -11.64
CA LYS A 265 -17.60 14.24 -12.43
C LYS A 265 -17.18 15.50 -11.66
N ILE A 266 -17.44 15.54 -10.35
CA ILE A 266 -17.01 16.64 -9.47
C ILE A 266 -15.48 16.69 -9.37
N ASP A 267 -14.82 15.54 -9.25
CA ASP A 267 -13.36 15.46 -9.25
C ASP A 267 -12.80 15.97 -10.58
N ILE A 268 -13.39 15.55 -11.71
CA ILE A 268 -13.01 15.98 -13.06
C ILE A 268 -13.18 17.50 -13.22
N ASP A 269 -14.32 18.06 -12.82
CA ASP A 269 -14.59 19.49 -12.90
C ASP A 269 -13.62 20.29 -12.02
N THR A 270 -13.32 19.79 -10.82
CA THR A 270 -12.31 20.38 -9.92
C THR A 270 -10.93 20.37 -10.57
N MET A 271 -10.53 19.26 -11.21
CA MET A 271 -9.22 19.16 -11.87
C MET A 271 -9.14 20.02 -13.14
N ASN A 272 -10.23 20.13 -13.92
CA ASN A 272 -10.34 21.05 -15.04
C ASN A 272 -10.14 22.51 -14.60
N TRP A 273 -10.87 22.92 -13.55
CA TRP A 273 -10.74 24.26 -12.97
C TRP A 273 -9.31 24.55 -12.53
N ARG A 274 -8.70 23.64 -11.77
CA ARG A 274 -7.33 23.80 -11.29
C ARG A 274 -6.31 23.78 -12.42
N ALA A 275 -6.53 23.00 -13.48
CA ALA A 275 -5.69 23.00 -14.68
C ALA A 275 -5.76 24.35 -15.41
N TYR A 276 -6.96 24.94 -15.55
CA TYR A 276 -7.14 26.29 -16.08
C TYR A 276 -6.42 27.34 -15.24
N LEU A 277 -6.59 27.30 -13.91
CA LEU A 277 -5.86 28.21 -13.01
C LEU A 277 -4.34 28.03 -13.11
N THR A 278 -3.87 26.81 -13.35
CA THR A 278 -2.44 26.53 -13.56
C THR A 278 -1.93 27.15 -14.86
N GLN A 279 -2.75 27.13 -15.92
CA GLN A 279 -2.42 27.82 -17.17
C GLN A 279 -2.31 29.33 -16.92
N LEU A 280 -3.31 29.96 -16.30
CA LEU A 280 -3.27 31.38 -15.97
C LEU A 280 -2.07 31.73 -15.08
N TRP A 281 -1.80 30.95 -14.04
CA TRP A 281 -0.65 31.14 -13.18
C TRP A 281 0.68 31.17 -13.95
N ASN A 282 0.78 30.42 -15.05
CA ASN A 282 1.98 30.38 -15.88
C ASN A 282 1.99 31.44 -17.00
N SER A 283 0.84 31.88 -17.50
CA SER A 283 0.74 32.78 -18.66
C SER A 283 0.30 34.21 -18.35
N ASP A 284 -0.60 34.41 -17.39
CA ASP A 284 -1.18 35.71 -17.01
C ASP A 284 -1.54 35.75 -15.51
N ARG A 285 -0.61 36.31 -14.72
CA ARG A 285 -0.75 36.44 -13.26
C ARG A 285 -1.87 37.37 -12.84
N GLY A 286 -2.11 38.44 -13.60
CA GLY A 286 -3.17 39.40 -13.26
C GLY A 286 -4.56 38.80 -13.44
N GLU A 287 -4.75 38.01 -14.50
CA GLU A 287 -6.01 37.30 -14.71
C GLU A 287 -6.23 36.17 -13.71
N TYR A 288 -5.17 35.45 -13.33
CA TYR A 288 -5.23 34.48 -12.23
C TYR A 288 -5.75 35.13 -10.94
N GLU A 289 -5.18 36.26 -10.52
CA GLU A 289 -5.56 36.94 -9.27
C GLU A 289 -7.03 37.42 -9.30
N ARG A 290 -7.48 38.00 -10.42
CA ARG A 290 -8.89 38.39 -10.60
C ARG A 290 -9.85 37.20 -10.57
N THR A 291 -9.46 36.11 -11.23
CA THR A 291 -10.24 34.89 -11.29
C THR A 291 -10.41 34.28 -9.90
N VAL A 292 -9.32 34.13 -9.15
CA VAL A 292 -9.32 33.58 -7.78
C VAL A 292 -10.10 34.46 -6.82
N SER A 293 -9.93 35.79 -6.89
CA SER A 293 -10.70 36.74 -6.07
C SER A 293 -12.21 36.59 -6.30
N THR A 294 -12.63 36.46 -7.55
CA THR A 294 -14.05 36.24 -7.92
C THR A 294 -14.56 34.87 -7.49
N ALA A 295 -13.69 33.85 -7.47
CA ALA A 295 -14.00 32.48 -7.09
C ALA A 295 -13.93 32.21 -5.58
N GLY A 296 -13.93 33.24 -4.73
CA GLY A 296 -13.95 33.09 -3.28
C GLY A 296 -12.58 33.02 -2.60
N GLY A 297 -11.51 33.43 -3.29
CA GLY A 297 -10.17 33.59 -2.69
C GLY A 297 -9.36 32.30 -2.59
N ASP A 298 -8.47 32.22 -1.59
CA ASP A 298 -7.41 31.21 -1.44
C ASP A 298 -7.91 29.84 -0.92
N ALA A 299 -9.05 29.36 -1.42
CA ALA A 299 -9.50 28.00 -1.15
C ALA A 299 -8.58 26.97 -1.84
N GLU A 300 -8.46 25.76 -1.28
CA GLU A 300 -7.59 24.70 -1.84
C GLU A 300 -7.93 24.36 -3.31
N MET A 301 -9.22 24.39 -3.66
CA MET A 301 -9.69 24.19 -5.02
C MET A 301 -9.28 25.31 -6.00
N ASN A 302 -8.86 26.48 -5.49
CA ASN A 302 -8.42 27.63 -6.28
C ASN A 302 -6.88 27.71 -6.39
N LYS A 303 -6.16 26.68 -5.93
CA LYS A 303 -4.71 26.60 -6.09
C LYS A 303 -4.34 25.89 -7.39
N PRO A 304 -3.27 26.34 -8.09
CA PRO A 304 -2.68 25.62 -9.21
C PRO A 304 -2.37 24.15 -8.84
N LEU A 305 -2.35 23.28 -9.85
CA LEU A 305 -1.90 21.90 -9.69
C LEU A 305 -0.40 21.87 -9.41
N SER A 306 0.03 21.07 -8.43
CA SER A 306 1.44 20.67 -8.36
C SER A 306 1.81 19.83 -9.58
N ASP A 307 3.11 19.67 -9.85
CA ASP A 307 3.57 18.86 -10.98
C ASP A 307 3.14 17.40 -10.87
N GLU A 308 3.14 16.85 -9.65
CA GLU A 308 2.60 15.52 -9.37
C GLU A 308 1.10 15.43 -9.70
N GLN A 309 0.29 16.35 -9.19
CA GLN A 309 -1.16 16.37 -9.47
C GLN A 309 -1.44 16.54 -10.97
N ARG A 310 -0.61 17.32 -11.67
CA ARG A 310 -0.67 17.48 -13.13
C ARG A 310 -0.35 16.16 -13.86
N GLY A 311 0.60 15.38 -13.36
CA GLY A 311 0.91 14.04 -13.88
C GLY A 311 -0.29 13.10 -13.80
N TYR A 312 -0.95 13.04 -12.64
CA TYR A 312 -2.18 12.25 -12.42
C TYR A 312 -3.33 12.72 -13.31
N TRP A 313 -3.49 14.04 -13.47
CA TRP A 313 -4.48 14.62 -14.37
C TRP A 313 -4.23 14.24 -15.84
N ASN A 314 -2.98 14.36 -16.30
CA ASN A 314 -2.61 14.01 -17.67
C ASN A 314 -2.82 12.51 -17.95
N ALA A 315 -2.48 11.65 -16.99
CA ALA A 315 -2.73 10.21 -17.08
C ALA A 315 -4.23 9.88 -17.16
N TRP A 316 -5.08 10.64 -16.47
CA TRP A 316 -6.53 10.51 -16.62
C TRP A 316 -7.05 11.00 -17.98
N LEU A 317 -6.49 12.08 -18.52
CA LEU A 317 -6.86 12.60 -19.84
C LEU A 317 -6.48 11.64 -20.97
N SER A 318 -5.35 10.96 -20.84
CA SER A 318 -4.84 10.00 -21.83
C SER A 318 -4.34 8.73 -21.15
N PRO A 319 -5.23 7.87 -20.65
CA PRO A 319 -4.85 6.63 -19.99
C PRO A 319 -4.36 5.59 -21.01
N PRO A 320 -3.58 4.60 -20.57
CA PRO A 320 -3.24 3.46 -21.40
C PRO A 320 -4.49 2.62 -21.74
N ALA A 321 -4.54 2.07 -22.94
CA ALA A 321 -5.49 1.01 -23.28
C ALA A 321 -5.08 -0.28 -22.56
N LEU A 322 -6.04 -0.98 -21.96
CA LEU A 322 -5.79 -2.21 -21.23
C LEU A 322 -6.13 -3.44 -22.07
N SER A 323 -5.39 -4.53 -21.85
CA SER A 323 -5.74 -5.86 -22.36
C SER A 323 -7.03 -6.39 -21.70
N SER A 324 -7.62 -7.43 -22.26
CA SER A 324 -8.75 -8.11 -21.63
C SER A 324 -8.39 -8.72 -20.27
N GLY A 325 -7.16 -9.22 -20.10
CA GLY A 325 -6.67 -9.76 -18.83
C GLY A 325 -6.58 -8.70 -17.74
N LEU A 326 -5.96 -7.55 -18.02
CA LEU A 326 -5.90 -6.44 -17.06
C LEU A 326 -7.29 -5.93 -16.68
N LEU A 327 -8.19 -5.80 -17.66
CA LEU A 327 -9.59 -5.45 -17.38
C LEU A 327 -10.26 -6.47 -16.45
N ARG A 328 -10.07 -7.78 -16.72
CA ARG A 328 -10.60 -8.85 -15.86
C ARG A 328 -10.01 -8.82 -14.45
N LEU A 329 -8.71 -8.53 -14.29
CA LEU A 329 -8.09 -8.42 -12.97
C LEU A 329 -8.80 -7.35 -12.13
N PHE A 330 -9.00 -6.17 -12.70
CA PHE A 330 -9.68 -5.08 -12.00
C PHE A 330 -11.17 -5.38 -11.75
N ASP A 331 -11.85 -5.96 -12.75
CA ASP A 331 -13.28 -6.29 -12.64
C ASP A 331 -13.53 -7.36 -11.56
N GLN A 332 -12.68 -8.38 -11.46
CA GLN A 332 -12.96 -9.57 -10.64
C GLN A 332 -12.28 -9.53 -9.26
N TYR A 333 -11.19 -8.77 -9.10
CA TYR A 333 -10.35 -8.90 -7.91
C TYR A 333 -9.95 -7.59 -7.21
N VAL A 334 -9.90 -6.45 -7.90
CA VAL A 334 -9.49 -5.16 -7.28
C VAL A 334 -10.72 -4.40 -6.80
N HIS A 335 -10.86 -4.27 -5.49
CA HIS A 335 -12.00 -3.58 -4.89
C HIS A 335 -11.91 -2.06 -5.07
N ASP A 336 -13.03 -1.38 -4.79
CA ASP A 336 -13.10 0.07 -4.71
C ASP A 336 -13.11 0.49 -3.23
N SER A 337 -12.01 1.10 -2.77
CA SER A 337 -11.89 1.50 -1.37
C SER A 337 -12.83 2.63 -0.98
N ARG A 338 -13.34 3.41 -1.95
CA ARG A 338 -14.25 4.53 -1.70
C ARG A 338 -15.66 4.06 -1.47
N ALA A 339 -16.11 2.96 -2.08
CA ALA A 339 -17.48 2.45 -2.00
C ALA A 339 -18.08 2.29 -0.59
N GLY A 340 -17.25 2.20 0.45
CA GLY A 340 -17.65 2.15 1.87
C GLY A 340 -17.55 3.49 2.64
N PHE A 341 -17.07 4.58 2.03
CA PHE A 341 -16.63 5.81 2.71
C PHE A 341 -17.29 7.09 2.17
N LEU A 342 -18.53 7.01 1.66
CA LEU A 342 -19.29 8.18 1.19
C LEU A 342 -19.27 9.29 2.25
N ARG A 343 -18.75 10.47 1.87
CA ARG A 343 -18.75 11.72 2.66
C ARG A 343 -17.84 11.74 3.90
N ILE A 344 -16.93 10.78 4.04
CA ILE A 344 -16.01 10.71 5.20
C ILE A 344 -14.66 11.36 4.90
N ASP A 345 -14.29 11.51 3.62
CA ASP A 345 -13.02 12.14 3.24
C ASP A 345 -13.15 13.11 2.05
N SER A 346 -12.17 14.01 1.92
CA SER A 346 -12.05 14.99 0.83
C SER A 346 -11.18 14.48 -0.32
N SER A 347 -10.89 13.17 -0.35
CA SER A 347 -10.09 12.56 -1.40
C SER A 347 -10.89 12.39 -2.68
N GLY A 348 -10.21 12.22 -3.80
CA GLY A 348 -10.81 11.97 -5.11
C GLY A 348 -10.04 10.91 -5.87
N TYR A 349 -10.60 10.42 -6.98
CA TYR A 349 -9.94 9.38 -7.79
C TYR A 349 -8.69 9.87 -8.51
N LEU A 350 -8.59 11.19 -8.73
CA LEU A 350 -7.61 11.81 -9.63
C LEU A 350 -6.44 12.49 -8.91
N ARG A 351 -6.23 12.16 -7.63
CA ARG A 351 -5.20 12.78 -6.79
C ARG A 351 -4.17 11.73 -6.35
N PRO A 352 -2.90 12.12 -6.18
CA PRO A 352 -1.90 11.23 -5.62
C PRO A 352 -2.31 10.79 -4.21
N ARG A 353 -1.98 9.54 -3.89
CA ARG A 353 -2.11 9.03 -2.52
C ARG A 353 -1.18 9.82 -1.62
N GLN A 354 -1.69 10.25 -0.46
CA GLN A 354 -0.85 10.93 0.52
C GLN A 354 0.20 9.96 1.09
N VAL A 355 1.47 10.36 1.02
CA VAL A 355 2.60 9.68 1.64
C VAL A 355 3.11 10.56 2.78
N ILE A 356 3.21 10.00 3.98
CA ILE A 356 3.70 10.67 5.18
C ILE A 356 4.98 9.98 5.62
N ASP A 357 6.10 10.63 5.37
CA ASP A 357 7.40 10.15 5.84
C ASP A 357 7.48 10.17 7.37
N VAL A 358 8.21 9.21 7.92
CA VAL A 358 8.43 9.15 9.37
C VAL A 358 9.17 10.41 9.83
N SER A 359 8.63 11.08 10.85
CA SER A 359 9.22 12.29 11.45
C SER A 359 10.70 12.10 11.83
N GLY A 360 11.57 13.04 11.42
CA GLY A 360 13.01 13.01 11.70
C GLY A 360 13.89 12.63 10.51
N VAL A 361 13.31 12.34 9.35
CA VAL A 361 14.05 12.19 8.08
C VAL A 361 14.24 13.60 7.48
N HIS A 362 15.48 14.08 7.42
CA HIS A 362 15.81 15.14 6.47
C HIS A 362 15.63 14.57 5.07
N ALA A 363 14.70 15.11 4.29
CA ALA A 363 14.66 14.82 2.86
C ALA A 363 16.07 15.08 2.29
N PRO A 364 16.67 14.16 1.50
CA PRO A 364 17.83 14.54 0.73
C PRO A 364 17.43 15.75 -0.10
N ALA A 365 18.22 16.83 -0.02
CA ALA A 365 17.97 18.05 -0.75
C ALA A 365 17.59 17.70 -2.19
N ALA A 366 16.45 18.22 -2.66
CA ALA A 366 16.00 18.02 -4.02
C ALA A 366 17.17 18.37 -4.95
N GLN A 367 17.81 17.35 -5.53
CA GLN A 367 18.59 17.58 -6.73
C GLN A 367 17.55 18.01 -7.75
N THR A 368 17.57 19.29 -8.11
CA THR A 368 16.86 19.84 -9.24
C THR A 368 17.32 19.08 -10.48
N VAL A 369 16.65 17.97 -10.78
CA VAL A 369 16.72 17.33 -12.09
C VAL A 369 15.78 18.14 -12.97
N THR A 370 16.33 19.21 -13.54
CA THR A 370 15.72 19.91 -14.66
C THR A 370 15.82 18.99 -15.89
N GLY A 371 14.86 18.07 -16.02
CA GLY A 371 14.72 17.21 -17.18
C GLY A 371 13.24 16.87 -17.37
N PRO A 372 12.69 16.97 -18.59
CA PRO A 372 11.29 16.63 -18.83
C PRO A 372 11.04 15.16 -18.45
N MET A 373 9.91 14.88 -17.80
CA MET A 373 9.43 13.50 -17.64
C MET A 373 9.37 12.83 -19.02
N PRO A 374 9.87 11.59 -19.17
CA PRO A 374 9.84 10.91 -20.45
C PRO A 374 8.39 10.69 -20.89
N ILE A 375 8.11 11.09 -22.12
CA ILE A 375 6.86 10.79 -22.83
C ILE A 375 6.83 9.27 -23.05
N ALA A 376 5.68 8.64 -22.80
CA ALA A 376 5.48 7.21 -22.96
C ALA A 376 5.98 6.71 -24.34
N PRO A 377 6.70 5.58 -24.41
CA PRO A 377 7.21 5.07 -25.68
C PRO A 377 6.05 4.62 -26.57
N THR A 378 6.10 5.06 -27.82
CA THR A 378 5.21 4.63 -28.89
C THR A 378 5.51 3.16 -29.21
N VAL A 379 4.48 2.32 -29.21
CA VAL A 379 4.57 0.88 -29.47
C VAL A 379 5.07 0.64 -30.90
N GLY A 380 6.30 0.15 -31.03
CA GLY A 380 6.87 -0.42 -32.25
C GLY A 380 7.28 -1.86 -32.00
N ARG A 381 6.56 -2.82 -32.58
CA ARG A 381 6.86 -4.25 -32.57
C ARG A 381 8.27 -4.55 -33.09
N GLN A 382 9.00 -5.44 -32.42
CA GLN A 382 9.47 -6.69 -33.03
C GLN A 382 9.99 -7.66 -31.97
N CYS A 383 9.25 -8.77 -31.82
CA CYS A 383 9.64 -9.97 -31.11
C CYS A 383 10.75 -10.67 -31.92
N THR A 384 11.90 -10.94 -31.31
CA THR A 384 12.78 -12.04 -31.71
C THR A 384 13.11 -12.86 -30.48
N ALA A 385 12.78 -14.14 -30.57
CA ALA A 385 12.99 -15.16 -29.57
C ALA A 385 14.49 -15.46 -29.44
N LEU A 386 14.98 -15.61 -28.20
CA LEU A 386 16.14 -16.44 -27.92
C LEU A 386 15.89 -17.23 -26.62
N SER A 387 15.83 -18.54 -26.81
CA SER A 387 15.99 -19.61 -25.84
C SER A 387 17.37 -19.59 -25.19
N GLU A 388 17.46 -19.93 -23.91
CA GLU A 388 18.59 -20.65 -23.26
C GLU A 388 18.26 -20.79 -21.76
N THR A 389 17.65 -21.90 -21.33
CA THR A 389 18.27 -23.00 -20.55
C THR A 389 19.72 -22.77 -20.10
N VAL A 390 19.97 -22.61 -18.79
CA VAL A 390 21.09 -23.25 -18.06
C VAL A 390 20.72 -23.37 -16.56
N ILE A 391 20.64 -24.63 -16.12
CA ILE A 391 20.86 -25.25 -14.78
C ILE A 391 20.36 -24.53 -13.52
#